data_AF-A0A0Q4E732-F1
#
_entry.id   AF-A0A0Q4E732-F1
#
_cell.length_a   1.000
_cell.length_b   1.000
_cell.length_c   1.000
_cell.angle_alpha   90.00
_cell.angle_beta   90.00
_cell.angle_gamma   90.00
#
_symmetry.space_group_name_H-M   'P 1'
#
loop_
_entity.id
_entity.type
_entity.pdbx_description
1 polymer ?
#
loop_
_entity_poly.entity_id
_entity_poly.type
_entity_poly.pdbx_seq_one_letter_code
_entity_poly.pdbx_strand_id
1 'polypeptide(L)'
;MVLLALILTVTGYSGMPPATRAGFEALGRRTDRLCPARRVRTITPGDLDYLQDGFERSLSRLDRARLAAVNIADRRCAHRDGLACQTSVTMGAMQTTRLVPRFAGYVCAHRVP
;
A
#
# COMPACT_ATOMS: atom_id res chain seq x y z
N MET A 1 9.74 -13.25 44.26
CA MET A 1 9.49 -13.67 42.87
C MET A 1 8.62 -12.61 42.21
N VAL A 2 9.22 -11.68 41.46
CA VAL A 2 8.49 -10.62 40.77
C VAL A 2 8.20 -11.13 39.35
N LEU A 3 6.95 -11.48 39.10
CA LEU A 3 6.46 -11.92 37.80
C LEU A 3 6.36 -10.68 36.89
N LEU A 4 7.38 -10.43 36.07
CA LEU A 4 7.32 -9.40 35.02
C LEU A 4 6.35 -9.90 33.94
N ALA A 5 5.12 -9.38 33.95
CA ALA A 5 4.17 -9.57 32.86
C ALA A 5 4.63 -8.76 31.65
N LEU A 6 5.18 -9.43 30.63
CA LEU A 6 5.41 -8.85 29.31
C LEU A 6 4.05 -8.54 28.68
N ILE A 7 3.61 -7.28 28.77
CA ILE A 7 2.50 -6.78 27.97
C ILE A 7 3.03 -6.60 26.54
N LEU A 8 2.84 -7.63 25.71
CA LEU A 8 2.97 -7.53 24.26
C LEU A 8 1.92 -6.54 23.75
N THR A 9 2.28 -5.26 23.66
CA THR A 9 1.49 -4.27 22.95
C THR A 9 1.53 -4.63 21.47
N VAL A 10 0.48 -5.30 21.01
CA VAL A 10 0.18 -5.41 19.58
C VAL A 10 -0.10 -3.98 19.10
N THR A 11 0.94 -3.27 18.64
CA THR A 11 0.80 -2.00 17.91
C THR A 11 0.21 -2.29 16.53
N GLY A 12 -1.03 -2.78 16.52
CA GLY A 12 -1.78 -3.08 15.31
C GLY A 12 -2.45 -1.81 14.80
N TYR A 13 -1.93 -1.22 13.74
CA TYR A 13 -2.71 -0.46 12.73
C TYR A 13 -3.55 0.76 13.16
N SER A 14 -3.49 1.23 14.41
CA SER A 14 -4.32 2.34 14.90
C SER A 14 -3.92 3.74 14.40
N GLY A 15 -2.78 3.88 13.70
CA GLY A 15 -2.27 5.17 13.18
C GLY A 15 -2.47 5.41 11.68
N MET A 16 -3.09 4.47 10.95
CA MET A 16 -3.17 4.56 9.49
C MET A 16 -4.37 5.41 9.03
N PRO A 17 -4.19 6.36 8.08
CA PRO A 17 -5.29 7.14 7.52
C PRO A 17 -6.40 6.25 6.94
N PRO A 18 -7.69 6.64 7.06
CA PRO A 18 -8.81 5.83 6.58
C PRO A 18 -8.70 5.42 5.10
N ALA A 19 -8.28 6.36 4.23
CA ALA A 19 -8.10 6.09 2.80
C ALA A 19 -7.02 5.02 2.54
N THR A 20 -5.92 5.04 3.31
CA THR A 20 -4.86 4.04 3.20
C THR A 20 -5.36 2.66 3.63
N ARG A 21 -6.04 2.56 4.78
CA ARG A 21 -6.63 1.30 5.25
C ARG A 21 -7.60 0.74 4.21
N ALA A 22 -8.50 1.58 3.72
CA ALA A 22 -9.46 1.21 2.69
C ALA A 22 -8.78 0.74 1.40
N GLY A 23 -7.66 1.37 1.01
CA GLY A 23 -6.86 0.99 -0.16
C GLY A 23 -6.26 -0.41 -0.03
N PHE A 24 -5.59 -0.72 1.09
CA PHE A 24 -5.03 -2.06 1.31
C PHE A 24 -6.10 -3.15 1.41
N GLU A 25 -7.21 -2.87 2.10
CA GLU A 25 -8.34 -3.82 2.13
C GLU A 25 -8.94 -4.04 0.74
N ALA A 26 -9.10 -2.97 -0.03
CA ALA A 26 -9.62 -3.00 -1.40
C ALA A 26 -8.68 -3.75 -2.34
N LEU A 27 -7.36 -3.63 -2.17
CA LEU A 27 -6.36 -4.40 -2.88
C LEU A 27 -6.51 -5.88 -2.52
N GLY A 28 -6.45 -6.22 -1.22
CA GLY A 28 -6.55 -7.59 -0.72
C GLY A 28 -7.79 -8.30 -1.25
N ARG A 29 -8.99 -7.72 -1.07
CA ARG A 29 -10.26 -8.31 -1.55
C ARG A 29 -10.26 -8.60 -3.05
N ARG A 30 -9.55 -7.80 -3.86
CA ARG A 30 -9.49 -7.98 -5.31
C ARG A 30 -8.48 -9.05 -5.68
N THR A 31 -7.29 -9.01 -5.10
CA THR A 31 -6.24 -10.00 -5.36
C THR A 31 -6.59 -11.38 -4.84
N ASP A 32 -7.37 -11.49 -3.76
CA ASP A 32 -7.91 -12.77 -3.28
C ASP A 32 -8.78 -13.46 -4.34
N ARG A 33 -9.44 -12.69 -5.21
CA ARG A 33 -10.28 -13.20 -6.29
C ARG A 33 -9.50 -13.39 -7.58
N LEU A 34 -8.68 -12.41 -7.94
CA LEU A 34 -7.96 -12.37 -9.23
C LEU A 34 -6.73 -13.30 -9.25
N CYS A 35 -6.02 -13.43 -8.13
CA CYS A 35 -4.80 -14.21 -8.05
C CYS A 35 -4.53 -14.75 -6.62
N PRO A 36 -5.40 -15.63 -6.09
CA PRO A 36 -5.34 -16.09 -4.69
C PRO A 36 -3.99 -16.72 -4.30
N ALA A 37 -3.33 -17.42 -5.23
CA ALA A 37 -2.03 -18.05 -5.01
C ALA A 37 -0.92 -17.05 -4.60
N ARG A 38 -1.07 -15.76 -4.92
CA ARG A 38 -0.08 -14.73 -4.56
C ARG A 38 -0.14 -14.28 -3.11
N ARG A 39 -1.24 -14.55 -2.39
CA ARG A 39 -1.41 -14.20 -0.96
C ARG A 39 -1.04 -12.74 -0.64
N VAL A 40 -1.49 -11.79 -1.47
CA VAL A 40 -1.08 -10.36 -1.38
C VAL A 40 -1.32 -9.74 0.00
N ARG A 41 -2.30 -10.22 0.78
CA ARG A 41 -2.55 -9.76 2.15
C ARG A 41 -1.39 -9.98 3.13
N THR A 42 -0.48 -10.91 2.83
CA THR A 42 0.68 -11.19 3.69
C THR A 42 1.90 -10.34 3.31
N ILE A 43 1.83 -9.62 2.20
CA ILE A 43 2.91 -8.75 1.71
C ILE A 43 2.91 -7.47 2.53
N THR A 44 4.07 -7.06 3.03
CA THR A 44 4.17 -5.80 3.79
C THR A 44 4.04 -4.61 2.84
N PRO A 45 3.63 -3.41 3.31
CA PRO A 45 3.63 -2.23 2.47
C PRO A 45 4.97 -1.99 1.78
N GLY A 46 6.10 -2.10 2.49
CA GLY A 46 7.42 -1.87 1.90
C GLY A 46 7.73 -2.79 0.70
N ASP A 47 7.27 -4.04 0.75
CA ASP A 47 7.49 -5.01 -0.33
C ASP A 47 6.62 -4.72 -1.58
N LEU A 48 5.59 -3.87 -1.45
CA LEU A 48 4.74 -3.45 -2.57
C LEU A 48 5.31 -2.25 -3.33
N ASP A 49 6.35 -1.61 -2.83
CA ASP A 49 6.90 -0.37 -3.40
C ASP A 49 7.29 -0.54 -4.88
N TYR A 50 8.04 -1.58 -5.20
CA TYR A 50 8.44 -1.87 -6.59
C TYR A 50 7.24 -2.04 -7.53
N LEU A 51 6.18 -2.71 -7.05
CA LEU A 51 4.95 -2.90 -7.84
C LEU A 51 4.18 -1.59 -8.00
N GLN A 52 4.15 -0.73 -6.97
CA GLN A 52 3.50 0.58 -7.06
C GLN A 52 4.24 1.48 -8.05
N ASP A 53 5.55 1.60 -7.93
CA ASP A 53 6.39 2.40 -8.80
C ASP A 53 6.28 1.93 -10.27
N GLY A 54 6.33 0.62 -10.50
CA GLY A 54 6.07 0.03 -11.83
C GLY A 54 4.66 0.35 -12.38
N PHE A 55 3.63 0.24 -11.53
CA PHE A 55 2.27 0.59 -11.90
C PHE A 55 2.12 2.07 -12.24
N GLU A 56 2.69 2.97 -11.44
CA GLU A 56 2.66 4.42 -11.67
C GLU A 56 3.32 4.80 -13.00
N ARG A 57 4.42 4.13 -13.34
CA ARG A 57 5.06 4.24 -14.67
C ARG A 57 4.20 3.72 -15.82
N SER A 58 3.30 2.77 -15.56
CA SER A 58 2.35 2.26 -16.57
C SER A 58 1.11 3.15 -16.77
N LEU A 59 0.84 4.10 -15.85
CA LEU A 59 -0.31 4.99 -15.95
C LEU A 59 -0.24 5.92 -17.17
N SER A 60 -1.42 6.27 -17.68
CA SER A 60 -1.56 7.38 -18.63
C SER A 60 -1.05 8.69 -18.01
N ARG A 61 -0.65 9.66 -18.84
CA ARG A 61 -0.21 10.98 -18.33
C ARG A 61 -1.26 11.64 -17.44
N LEU A 62 -2.54 11.54 -17.82
CA LEU A 62 -3.65 12.11 -17.07
C LEU A 62 -3.85 11.43 -15.70
N ASP A 63 -3.83 10.10 -15.66
CA ASP A 63 -3.99 9.37 -14.40
C ASP A 63 -2.80 9.58 -13.47
N ARG A 64 -1.58 9.63 -14.02
CA ARG A 64 -0.38 9.94 -13.24
C ARG A 64 -0.45 11.35 -12.65
N ALA A 65 -0.89 12.34 -13.43
CA ALA A 65 -1.07 13.70 -12.94
C ALA A 65 -2.13 13.78 -11.83
N ARG A 66 -3.26 13.06 -11.97
CA ARG A 66 -4.30 12.97 -10.94
C ARG A 66 -3.80 12.30 -9.66
N LEU A 67 -3.03 11.23 -9.79
CA LEU A 67 -2.40 10.57 -8.65
C LEU A 67 -1.41 11.51 -7.94
N ALA A 68 -0.50 12.13 -8.70
CA ALA A 68 0.50 13.05 -8.17
C ALA A 68 -0.12 14.25 -7.46
N ALA A 69 -1.26 14.76 -7.93
CA ALA A 69 -1.96 15.89 -7.31
C ALA A 69 -2.43 15.61 -5.86
N VAL A 70 -2.64 14.35 -5.50
CA VAL A 70 -3.09 13.97 -4.15
C VAL A 70 -2.07 13.10 -3.39
N ASN A 71 -1.04 12.61 -4.06
CA ASN A 71 0.01 11.83 -3.42
C ASN A 71 1.01 12.76 -2.71
N ILE A 72 0.89 12.87 -1.39
CA ILE A 72 1.76 13.70 -0.55
C ILE A 72 2.90 12.90 0.10
N ALA A 73 3.20 11.71 -0.41
CA ALA A 73 4.12 10.77 0.22
C ALA A 73 5.52 11.36 0.42
N ASP A 74 6.09 12.01 -0.61
CA ASP A 74 7.39 12.69 -0.52
C ASP A 74 7.45 13.69 0.64
N ARG A 75 6.42 14.53 0.78
CA ARG A 75 6.36 15.53 1.85
C ARG A 75 6.16 14.90 3.22
N ARG A 76 5.30 13.89 3.32
CA ARG A 76 4.90 13.28 4.59
C ARG A 76 5.94 12.29 5.13
N CYS A 77 6.72 11.68 4.24
CA CYS A 77 7.67 10.63 4.55
C CYS A 77 9.14 11.06 4.42
N ALA A 78 9.43 12.33 4.09
CA ALA A 78 10.79 12.86 3.86
C ALA A 78 11.84 12.53 4.94
N HIS A 79 11.42 12.35 6.19
CA HIS A 79 12.30 12.07 7.33
C HIS A 79 12.05 10.70 7.96
N ARG A 80 11.46 9.78 7.21
CA ARG A 80 11.19 8.42 7.68
C ARG A 80 12.00 7.43 6.84
N ASP A 81 12.79 6.62 7.53
CA ASP A 81 13.51 5.53 6.88
C ASP A 81 12.53 4.43 6.47
N GLY A 82 12.70 3.94 5.24
CA GLY A 82 11.98 2.79 4.70
C GLY A 82 10.77 3.09 3.82
N LEU A 83 10.47 2.14 2.94
CA LEU A 83 9.45 2.28 1.88
C LEU A 83 8.02 2.18 2.41
N ALA A 84 7.81 1.58 3.58
CA ALA A 84 6.47 1.34 4.12
C ALA A 84 5.64 2.63 4.31
N CYS A 85 6.28 3.76 4.67
CA CYS A 85 5.59 5.06 4.76
C CYS A 85 5.12 5.52 3.38
N GLN A 86 6.05 5.54 2.42
CA GLN A 86 5.81 5.97 1.04
C GLN A 86 4.67 5.13 0.43
N THR A 87 4.82 3.80 0.46
CA THR A 87 3.82 2.87 -0.08
C THR A 87 2.44 3.05 0.56
N SER A 88 2.38 3.28 1.87
CA SER A 88 1.12 3.48 2.59
C SER A 88 0.43 4.79 2.19
N VAL A 89 1.18 5.89 2.06
CA VAL A 89 0.60 7.17 1.64
C VAL A 89 0.14 7.09 0.19
N THR A 90 0.97 6.51 -0.68
CA THR A 90 0.66 6.25 -2.09
C THR A 90 -0.58 5.36 -2.25
N MET A 91 -0.74 4.31 -1.43
CA MET A 91 -1.95 3.46 -1.44
C MET A 91 -3.22 4.27 -1.11
N GLY A 92 -3.13 5.20 -0.15
CA GLY A 92 -4.23 6.12 0.15
C GLY A 92 -4.58 7.04 -1.02
N ALA A 93 -3.57 7.53 -1.74
CA ALA A 93 -3.73 8.32 -2.95
C ALA A 93 -4.36 7.51 -4.09
N MET A 94 -3.94 6.26 -4.30
CA MET A 94 -4.55 5.34 -5.26
C MET A 94 -6.01 5.03 -4.91
N GLN A 95 -6.33 4.86 -3.63
CA GLN A 95 -7.72 4.68 -3.18
C GLN A 95 -8.56 5.92 -3.49
N THR A 96 -8.03 7.11 -3.24
CA THR A 96 -8.70 8.40 -3.49
C THR A 96 -8.96 8.62 -4.98
N THR A 97 -8.02 8.23 -5.83
CA THR A 97 -8.11 8.33 -7.30
C THR A 97 -8.75 7.12 -7.97
N ARG A 98 -9.29 6.18 -7.19
CA ARG A 98 -9.96 4.95 -7.67
C ARG A 98 -9.05 4.05 -8.55
N LEU A 99 -7.74 4.09 -8.33
CA LEU A 99 -6.75 3.31 -9.08
C LEU A 99 -6.52 1.90 -8.51
N VAL A 100 -6.93 1.62 -7.26
CA VAL A 100 -6.74 0.32 -6.60
C VAL A 100 -7.21 -0.90 -7.45
N PRO A 101 -8.35 -0.87 -8.17
CA PRO A 101 -8.73 -1.99 -9.03
C PRO A 101 -7.73 -2.29 -10.14
N ARG A 102 -7.20 -1.24 -10.79
CA ARG A 102 -6.18 -1.38 -11.85
C ARG A 102 -4.85 -1.84 -11.26
N PHE A 103 -4.49 -1.32 -10.08
CA PHE A 103 -3.32 -1.77 -9.36
C PHE A 103 -3.40 -3.26 -8.97
N ALA A 104 -4.56 -3.74 -8.52
CA ALA A 104 -4.76 -5.16 -8.22
C ALA A 104 -4.52 -6.05 -9.46
N GLY A 105 -5.00 -5.63 -10.63
CA GLY A 105 -4.69 -6.31 -11.89
C GLY A 105 -3.20 -6.32 -12.21
N TYR A 106 -2.52 -5.18 -12.01
CA TYR A 106 -1.08 -5.07 -12.19
C TYR A 106 -0.30 -6.01 -11.27
N VAL A 107 -0.62 -6.05 -9.98
CA VAL A 107 -0.01 -6.95 -8.98
C VAL A 107 -0.19 -8.42 -9.35
N CYS A 108 -1.34 -8.80 -9.91
CA CYS A 108 -1.57 -10.17 -10.36
C CYS A 108 -0.78 -10.53 -11.62
N ALA A 109 -0.49 -9.56 -12.50
CA ALA A 109 0.22 -9.77 -13.76
C ALA A 109 1.76 -9.69 -13.63
N HIS A 110 2.29 -9.01 -12.61
CA HIS A 110 3.73 -8.73 -12.48
C HIS A 110 4.31 -9.37 -11.23
N ARG A 111 5.48 -10.01 -11.33
CA ARG A 111 6.20 -10.53 -10.16
C ARG A 111 7.03 -9.42 -9.52
N VAL A 112 7.24 -9.55 -8.20
CA VAL A 112 8.30 -8.80 -7.53
C VAL A 112 9.62 -9.47 -7.97
N PRO A 113 10.66 -8.72 -8.34
CA PRO A 113 11.97 -9.27 -8.67
C PRO A 113 12.54 -10.19 -7.59
#